data_AF-A0A4V2HSZ9-F1
#
_entry.id   AF-A0A4V2HSZ9-F1
#
_cell.length_a   1.000
_cell.length_b   1.000
_cell.length_c   1.000
_cell.angle_alpha   90.00
_cell.angle_beta   90.00
_cell.angle_gamma   90.00
#
_symmetry.space_group_name_H-M   'P 1'
#
loop_
_entity.id
_entity.type
_entity.pdbx_description
1 polymer ?
#
loop_
_entity_poly.entity_id
_entity_poly.type
_entity_poly.pdbx_seq_one_letter_code
_entity_poly.pdbx_strand_id
1 'polypeptide(L)'
;MKLLRDYRIFFLALLTLLVHSCQKENNTNIHTDAQDDTVEGKTIVLGNELSIPYTTENMQTAFDNLLFNLKSKSKKSALAKTFKVEKEIEVVPSHYYYRFLPKDSLEHEMITQDTILQVSNVPLHYEIKEEGDFYDDPELEGDENPSALSYLYAVVPYNYEVPGNVHKERLDNFYFAPEMDDKEAMEEGEIEVKLPRNKTTRDILTVDESGEVFEYLELEALKLTNNLEADELAILRFYLPNDSTATTYSYAEAAQLGYEQRDLIIDLTSVETMLEQEALAGRRGWTPSGRITVYEDVVNKTVGVMAAEVKVRKWGLVVIRRARTDRNGNFRT
;
A
#
# COMPACT_ATOMS: atom_id res chain seq x y z
N MET A 1 -58.95 -3.11 -62.47
CA MET A 1 -57.69 -3.74 -62.94
C MET A 1 -56.62 -2.68 -63.27
N LYS A 2 -56.36 -1.76 -62.34
CA LYS A 2 -55.32 -0.71 -62.44
C LYS A 2 -54.49 -0.58 -61.15
N LEU A 3 -54.70 -1.46 -60.16
CA LEU A 3 -54.06 -1.41 -58.84
C LEU A 3 -52.99 -2.50 -58.62
N LEU A 4 -52.71 -3.33 -59.63
CA LEU A 4 -51.66 -4.38 -59.58
C LEU A 4 -50.45 -4.07 -60.48
N ARG A 5 -50.48 -2.93 -61.20
CA ARG A 5 -49.40 -2.54 -62.14
C ARG A 5 -48.37 -1.61 -61.49
N ASP A 6 -48.74 -0.90 -60.43
CA ASP A 6 -47.87 0.10 -59.81
C ASP A 6 -47.00 -0.49 -58.68
N TYR A 7 -47.40 -1.64 -58.10
CA TYR A 7 -46.57 -2.38 -57.13
C TYR A 7 -45.38 -3.13 -57.78
N ARG A 8 -45.46 -3.46 -59.08
CA ARG A 8 -44.35 -4.09 -59.82
C ARG A 8 -43.23 -3.11 -60.16
N ILE A 9 -43.53 -1.81 -60.25
CA ILE A 9 -42.53 -0.78 -60.52
C ILE A 9 -41.86 -0.33 -59.20
N PHE A 10 -42.61 -0.31 -58.09
CA PHE A 10 -42.06 0.04 -56.78
C PHE A 10 -41.15 -1.06 -56.18
N PHE A 11 -41.43 -2.34 -56.45
CA PHE A 11 -40.59 -3.45 -55.98
C PHE A 11 -39.29 -3.62 -56.81
N LEU A 12 -39.27 -3.14 -58.06
CA LEU A 12 -38.07 -3.13 -58.91
C LEU A 12 -37.13 -1.95 -58.61
N ALA A 13 -37.64 -0.86 -58.02
CA ALA A 13 -36.81 0.27 -57.58
C ALA A 13 -36.13 0.05 -56.22
N LEU A 14 -36.65 -0.86 -55.39
CA LEU A 14 -36.08 -1.18 -54.06
C LEU A 14 -34.99 -2.28 -54.12
N LEU A 15 -34.93 -3.08 -55.20
CA LEU A 15 -33.93 -4.13 -55.38
C LEU A 15 -32.64 -3.64 -56.07
N THR A 16 -32.66 -2.46 -56.70
CA THR A 16 -31.48 -1.84 -57.34
C THR A 16 -30.64 -1.00 -56.39
N LEU A 17 -31.04 -0.85 -55.13
CA LEU A 17 -30.32 -0.09 -54.08
C LEU A 17 -29.42 -0.97 -53.19
N LEU A 18 -29.32 -2.28 -53.45
CA LEU A 18 -28.49 -3.21 -52.66
C LEU A 18 -27.24 -3.74 -53.39
N VAL A 19 -26.86 -3.13 -54.52
CA VAL A 19 -25.64 -3.51 -55.26
C VAL A 19 -24.89 -2.27 -55.72
N HIS A 20 -24.38 -1.48 -54.77
CA HIS A 20 -23.32 -0.47 -55.01
C HIS A 20 -22.43 -0.27 -53.76
N SER A 21 -22.11 -1.35 -53.04
CA SER A 21 -20.99 -1.37 -52.08
C SER A 21 -19.85 -2.21 -52.66
N CYS A 22 -19.11 -1.57 -53.56
CA CYS A 22 -17.73 -1.89 -53.95
C CYS A 22 -17.31 -0.81 -54.94
N GLN A 23 -16.78 0.31 -54.43
CA GLN A 23 -15.94 1.19 -55.23
C GLN A 23 -14.48 0.97 -54.85
N LYS A 24 -13.72 0.66 -55.89
CA LYS A 24 -12.29 0.39 -55.94
C LYS A 24 -11.49 1.66 -55.63
N GLU A 25 -10.41 1.44 -54.90
CA GLU A 25 -9.32 2.31 -54.49
C GLU A 25 -9.05 3.54 -55.39
N ASN A 26 -9.15 4.72 -54.78
CA ASN A 26 -8.40 5.89 -55.20
C ASN A 26 -7.19 6.02 -54.29
N ASN A 27 -6.01 5.76 -54.86
CA ASN A 27 -4.70 6.08 -54.32
C ASN A 27 -4.69 7.53 -53.81
N THR A 28 -4.91 7.68 -52.51
CA THR A 28 -4.34 8.81 -51.78
C THR A 28 -2.91 8.38 -51.55
N ASN A 29 -1.95 9.12 -52.11
CA ASN A 29 -0.57 9.05 -51.64
C ASN A 29 -0.62 9.45 -50.16
N ILE A 30 -0.82 8.47 -49.29
CA ILE A 30 -0.35 8.55 -47.93
C ILE A 30 1.15 8.59 -48.11
N HIS A 31 1.71 9.80 -48.02
CA HIS A 31 3.08 9.92 -47.59
C HIS A 31 3.16 9.10 -46.30
N THR A 32 3.79 7.93 -46.40
CA THR A 32 4.34 7.19 -45.29
C THR A 32 5.36 8.10 -44.63
N ASP A 33 4.88 9.03 -43.83
CA ASP A 33 5.42 9.24 -42.50
C ASP A 33 4.53 8.40 -41.59
N ALA A 34 4.72 7.07 -41.68
CA ALA A 34 4.60 6.26 -40.49
C ALA A 34 5.74 6.74 -39.59
N GLN A 35 5.50 7.84 -38.91
CA GLN A 35 6.20 8.09 -37.67
C GLN A 35 5.72 6.96 -36.78
N ASP A 36 6.60 5.97 -36.66
CA ASP A 36 6.62 5.03 -35.56
C ASP A 36 6.70 5.86 -34.28
N ASP A 37 5.58 6.45 -33.88
CA ASP A 37 5.36 6.86 -32.50
C ASP A 37 5.05 5.56 -31.76
N THR A 38 6.08 4.71 -31.64
CA THR A 38 6.22 3.87 -30.47
C THR A 38 6.09 4.85 -29.31
N VAL A 39 4.95 4.81 -28.61
CA VAL A 39 4.88 5.36 -27.26
C VAL A 39 5.80 4.46 -26.46
N GLU A 40 7.11 4.76 -26.52
CA GLU A 40 8.14 4.07 -25.78
C GLU A 40 7.90 4.48 -24.32
N GLY A 41 7.03 3.72 -23.66
CA GLY A 41 6.75 3.91 -22.24
C GLY A 41 8.06 3.81 -21.48
N LYS A 42 8.23 4.66 -20.46
CA LYS A 42 9.45 4.65 -19.66
C LYS A 42 9.39 3.48 -18.68
N THR A 43 10.42 2.65 -18.60
CA THR A 43 10.46 1.57 -17.60
C THR A 43 10.78 2.11 -16.21
N ILE A 44 10.13 1.54 -15.18
CA ILE A 44 10.43 1.75 -13.76
C ILE A 44 11.76 1.08 -13.44
N VAL A 45 12.67 1.80 -12.78
CA VAL A 45 13.95 1.25 -12.32
C VAL A 45 13.90 1.09 -10.81
N LEU A 46 14.10 -0.15 -10.35
CA LEU A 46 14.19 -0.45 -8.92
C LEU A 46 15.58 -0.09 -8.36
N GLY A 47 15.58 0.32 -7.10
CA GLY A 47 16.75 0.62 -6.29
C GLY A 47 17.13 -0.53 -5.38
N ASN A 48 17.53 -0.21 -4.15
CA ASN A 48 17.90 -1.24 -3.17
C ASN A 48 16.66 -1.91 -2.58
N GLU A 49 16.86 -3.12 -2.04
CA GLU A 49 15.85 -3.77 -1.21
C GLU A 49 15.62 -2.94 0.06
N LEU A 50 14.35 -2.77 0.42
CA LEU A 50 13.94 -2.00 1.58
C LEU A 50 14.18 -2.82 2.86
N SER A 51 14.75 -2.18 3.87
CA SER A 51 14.78 -2.74 5.23
C SER A 51 13.39 -2.60 5.86
N ILE A 52 12.51 -3.57 5.66
CA ILE A 52 11.10 -3.47 6.07
C ILE A 52 10.97 -3.62 7.60
N PRO A 53 10.46 -2.62 8.34
CA PRO A 53 10.32 -2.69 9.80
C PRO A 53 9.34 -3.78 10.25
N TYR A 54 8.34 -4.08 9.44
CA TYR A 54 7.20 -4.94 9.81
C TYR A 54 7.42 -6.43 9.54
N THR A 55 8.63 -6.89 9.19
CA THR A 55 8.92 -8.34 9.16
C THR A 55 8.71 -8.94 10.54
N THR A 56 8.26 -10.20 10.62
CA THR A 56 8.08 -10.84 11.93
C THR A 56 9.37 -10.92 12.73
N GLU A 57 10.52 -11.02 12.06
CA GLU A 57 11.85 -11.00 12.70
C GLU A 57 12.16 -9.63 13.33
N ASN A 58 11.98 -8.54 12.57
CA ASN A 58 12.20 -7.18 13.06
C ASN A 58 11.23 -6.84 14.18
N MET A 59 9.95 -7.22 14.05
CA MET A 59 8.94 -6.98 15.08
C MET A 59 9.16 -7.83 16.34
N GLN A 60 9.65 -9.07 16.23
CA GLN A 60 10.05 -9.85 17.40
C GLN A 60 11.22 -9.19 18.13
N THR A 61 12.26 -8.78 17.39
CA THR A 61 13.42 -8.09 17.96
C THR A 61 13.02 -6.78 18.62
N ALA A 62 12.14 -6.01 17.99
CA ALA A 62 11.60 -4.77 18.55
C ALA A 62 10.83 -5.02 19.84
N PHE A 63 10.00 -6.06 19.87
CA PHE A 63 9.26 -6.43 21.07
C PHE A 63 10.19 -6.83 22.22
N ASP A 64 11.23 -7.62 21.95
CA ASP A 64 12.21 -8.04 22.96
C ASP A 64 12.99 -6.85 23.52
N ASN A 65 13.42 -5.92 22.67
CA ASN A 65 14.08 -4.68 23.07
C ASN A 65 13.17 -3.81 23.94
N LEU A 66 11.90 -3.68 23.56
CA LEU A 66 10.90 -2.94 24.33
C LEU A 66 10.71 -3.55 25.72
N LEU A 67 10.57 -4.88 25.82
CA LEU A 67 10.48 -5.58 27.10
C LEU A 67 11.73 -5.38 27.96
N PHE A 68 12.92 -5.42 27.37
CA PHE A 68 14.17 -5.13 28.09
C PHE A 68 14.17 -3.70 28.64
N ASN A 69 13.76 -2.72 27.83
CA ASN A 69 13.75 -1.32 28.17
C ASN A 69 12.76 -0.99 29.31
N LEU A 70 11.53 -1.51 29.20
CA LEU A 70 10.49 -1.41 30.24
C LEU A 70 10.99 -1.96 31.60
N LYS A 71 11.78 -3.05 31.57
CA LYS A 71 12.38 -3.66 32.77
C LYS A 71 13.65 -2.98 33.27
N SER A 72 14.28 -2.09 32.51
CA SER A 72 15.63 -1.59 32.83
C SER A 72 15.72 -0.06 32.83
N LYS A 73 15.83 0.56 31.65
CA LYS A 73 16.13 1.99 31.46
C LYS A 73 14.92 2.88 31.74
N SER A 74 13.72 2.44 31.38
CA SER A 74 12.53 3.29 31.36
C SER A 74 11.45 2.87 32.37
N LYS A 75 11.84 2.31 33.53
CA LYS A 75 10.92 1.84 34.59
C LYS A 75 9.91 2.88 35.09
N LYS A 76 10.15 4.17 34.83
CA LYS A 76 9.33 5.29 35.30
C LYS A 76 8.27 5.74 34.29
N SER A 77 8.36 5.25 33.04
CA SER A 77 7.42 5.57 31.97
C SER A 77 5.99 5.16 32.39
N ALA A 78 4.98 5.84 31.87
CA ALA A 78 3.58 5.48 32.01
C ALA A 78 3.34 4.04 31.57
N LEU A 79 3.84 3.66 30.38
CA LEU A 79 3.72 2.31 29.85
C LEU A 79 4.32 1.25 30.79
N ALA A 80 5.48 1.51 31.40
CA ALA A 80 6.11 0.57 32.33
C ALA A 80 5.28 0.29 33.59
N LYS A 81 4.35 1.19 33.95
CA LYS A 81 3.46 1.01 35.12
C LYS A 81 2.23 0.18 34.80
N THR A 82 1.79 0.19 33.55
CA THR A 82 0.57 -0.50 33.09
C THR A 82 0.88 -1.85 32.47
N PHE A 83 2.03 -1.98 31.80
CA PHE A 83 2.40 -3.17 31.05
C PHE A 83 2.78 -4.36 31.94
N LYS A 84 2.05 -5.46 31.82
CA LYS A 84 2.25 -6.68 32.64
C LYS A 84 3.21 -7.67 31.96
N VAL A 85 4.48 -7.66 32.33
CA VAL A 85 5.46 -8.60 31.75
C VAL A 85 5.43 -9.97 32.44
N GLU A 86 4.34 -10.72 32.26
CA GLU A 86 4.17 -12.04 32.89
C GLU A 86 4.32 -13.20 31.89
N LYS A 87 4.18 -12.93 30.58
CA LYS A 87 4.12 -13.95 29.53
C LYS A 87 5.10 -13.62 28.41
N GLU A 88 5.83 -14.63 27.95
CA GLU A 88 6.58 -14.56 26.70
C GLU A 88 5.59 -14.53 25.53
N ILE A 89 5.68 -13.50 24.70
CA ILE A 89 4.79 -13.32 23.54
C ILE A 89 5.65 -13.47 22.28
N GLU A 90 5.34 -14.51 21.52
CA GLU A 90 5.87 -14.73 20.18
C GLU A 90 5.09 -13.89 19.16
N VAL A 91 5.83 -13.17 18.31
CA VAL A 91 5.31 -12.40 17.19
C VAL A 91 5.07 -13.32 15.99
N VAL A 92 3.83 -13.82 15.89
CA VAL A 92 3.36 -14.54 14.70
C VAL A 92 2.82 -13.59 13.62
N PRO A 93 2.77 -14.01 12.34
CA PRO A 93 2.37 -13.16 11.23
C PRO A 93 0.92 -12.68 11.33
N SER A 94 0.70 -11.42 10.99
CA SER A 94 -0.64 -10.84 10.75
C SER A 94 -1.00 -10.85 9.26
N HIS A 95 0.03 -10.78 8.41
CA HIS A 95 -0.09 -10.71 6.97
C HIS A 95 1.03 -11.55 6.31
N TYR A 96 0.78 -11.94 5.06
CA TYR A 96 1.75 -12.61 4.20
C TYR A 96 1.98 -11.79 2.96
N TYR A 97 3.24 -11.69 2.52
CA TYR A 97 3.61 -11.07 1.26
C TYR A 97 3.81 -12.13 0.19
N TYR A 98 3.06 -12.03 -0.90
CA TYR A 98 3.09 -12.97 -2.02
C TYR A 98 3.43 -12.26 -3.32
N ARG A 99 4.06 -13.01 -4.23
CA ARG A 99 4.00 -12.75 -5.67
C ARG A 99 3.24 -13.87 -6.38
N PHE A 100 2.51 -13.50 -7.43
CA PHE A 100 1.66 -14.37 -8.23
C PHE A 100 2.06 -14.28 -9.70
N LEU A 101 2.15 -15.42 -10.38
CA LEU A 101 2.37 -15.47 -11.81
C LEU A 101 1.15 -16.10 -12.49
N PRO A 102 0.21 -15.29 -13.02
CA PRO A 102 -0.95 -15.84 -13.72
C PRO A 102 -0.50 -16.48 -15.04
N LYS A 103 -1.05 -17.64 -15.37
CA LYS A 103 -0.68 -18.34 -16.61
C LYS A 103 -1.47 -17.89 -17.84
N ASP A 104 -2.63 -17.26 -17.62
CA ASP A 104 -3.55 -16.79 -18.65
C ASP A 104 -4.39 -15.59 -18.16
N SER A 105 -5.12 -14.96 -19.08
CA SER A 105 -5.94 -13.79 -18.79
C SER A 105 -7.07 -14.07 -17.78
N LEU A 106 -7.54 -15.32 -17.67
CA LEU A 106 -8.59 -15.68 -16.72
C LEU A 106 -8.03 -15.68 -15.29
N GLU A 107 -6.84 -16.24 -15.08
CA GLU A 107 -6.14 -16.15 -13.79
C GLU A 107 -5.77 -14.71 -13.45
N HIS A 108 -5.30 -13.93 -14.43
CA HIS A 108 -4.99 -12.52 -14.22
C HIS A 108 -6.24 -11.72 -13.80
N GLU A 109 -7.37 -11.90 -14.50
CA GLU A 109 -8.63 -11.24 -14.14
C GLU A 109 -9.11 -11.66 -12.75
N MET A 110 -9.02 -12.95 -12.41
CA MET A 110 -9.38 -13.47 -11.09
C MET A 110 -8.58 -12.80 -9.96
N ILE A 111 -7.27 -12.63 -10.15
CA ILE A 111 -6.38 -12.01 -9.15
C ILE A 111 -6.65 -10.50 -9.02
N THR A 112 -6.79 -9.82 -10.15
CA THR A 112 -6.95 -8.34 -10.18
C THR A 112 -8.32 -7.87 -9.74
N GLN A 113 -9.35 -8.70 -9.89
CA GLN A 113 -10.70 -8.42 -9.37
C GLN A 113 -10.85 -8.76 -7.88
N ASP A 114 -9.89 -9.47 -7.28
CA ASP A 114 -9.94 -9.78 -5.86
C ASP A 114 -9.69 -8.52 -5.02
N THR A 115 -10.73 -8.11 -4.30
CA THR A 115 -10.72 -6.88 -3.50
C THR A 115 -9.89 -6.97 -2.22
N ILE A 116 -9.36 -8.14 -1.87
CA ILE A 116 -8.44 -8.36 -0.76
C ILE A 116 -6.99 -8.37 -1.26
N LEU A 117 -6.70 -9.06 -2.37
CA LEU A 117 -5.33 -9.18 -2.90
C LEU A 117 -4.71 -7.83 -3.26
N GLN A 118 -5.48 -6.89 -3.83
CA GLN A 118 -5.03 -5.50 -4.04
C GLN A 118 -3.62 -5.40 -4.67
N VAL A 119 -3.42 -6.19 -5.72
CA VAL A 119 -2.13 -6.43 -6.34
C VAL A 119 -1.46 -5.18 -6.91
N SER A 120 -0.14 -5.20 -6.90
CA SER A 120 0.75 -4.27 -7.59
C SER A 120 1.50 -5.01 -8.69
N ASN A 121 1.75 -4.36 -9.82
CA ASN A 121 2.65 -4.85 -10.87
C ASN A 121 4.13 -4.55 -10.56
N VAL A 122 4.40 -3.78 -9.51
CA VAL A 122 5.76 -3.43 -9.05
C VAL A 122 6.02 -4.10 -7.68
N PRO A 123 7.19 -4.71 -7.46
CA PRO A 123 7.58 -5.24 -6.16
C PRO A 123 7.49 -4.20 -5.05
N LEU A 124 6.90 -4.56 -3.91
CA LEU A 124 6.67 -3.64 -2.79
C LEU A 124 7.85 -3.51 -1.81
N HIS A 125 8.92 -4.27 -2.03
CA HIS A 125 10.07 -4.40 -1.14
C HIS A 125 11.35 -3.79 -1.71
N TYR A 126 11.21 -2.98 -2.76
CA TYR A 126 12.31 -2.25 -3.39
C TYR A 126 12.00 -0.77 -3.45
N GLU A 127 13.04 0.04 -3.37
CA GLU A 127 12.95 1.47 -3.70
C GLU A 127 12.59 1.65 -5.18
N ILE A 128 11.75 2.63 -5.49
CA ILE A 128 11.59 3.11 -6.87
C ILE A 128 12.67 4.16 -7.08
N LYS A 129 13.74 3.78 -7.77
CA LYS A 129 14.87 4.67 -8.06
C LYS A 129 14.54 5.63 -9.20
N GLU A 130 13.80 5.16 -10.21
CA GLU A 130 13.30 5.98 -11.30
C GLU A 130 11.85 5.63 -11.63
N GLU A 131 11.00 6.66 -11.66
CA GLU A 131 9.61 6.54 -12.10
C GLU A 131 9.50 6.18 -13.58
N GLY A 132 8.45 5.44 -13.92
CA GLY A 132 8.13 4.98 -15.27
C GLY A 132 6.66 4.57 -15.40
N ASP A 133 6.26 4.18 -16.60
CA ASP A 133 4.93 3.76 -16.98
C ASP A 133 4.67 2.27 -16.71
N PHE A 134 5.72 1.44 -16.74
CA PHE A 134 5.64 -0.01 -16.48
C PHE A 134 6.91 -0.55 -15.84
N TYR A 135 6.81 -1.68 -15.15
CA TYR A 135 7.94 -2.42 -14.60
C TYR A 135 8.19 -3.67 -15.46
N ASP A 136 9.46 -3.94 -15.76
CA ASP A 136 9.94 -5.10 -16.51
C ASP A 136 10.72 -6.00 -15.56
N ASP A 137 10.20 -7.19 -15.28
CA ASP A 137 10.79 -8.10 -14.29
C ASP A 137 11.98 -8.86 -14.92
N PRO A 138 13.22 -8.66 -14.44
CA PRO A 138 14.40 -9.26 -15.04
C PRO A 138 14.46 -10.79 -14.87
N GLU A 139 13.61 -11.38 -14.01
CA GLU A 139 13.50 -12.84 -13.84
C GLU A 139 12.61 -13.50 -14.92
N LEU A 140 11.85 -12.72 -15.70
CA LEU A 140 10.95 -13.23 -16.72
C LEU A 140 11.52 -12.98 -18.13
N GLU A 141 11.96 -14.05 -18.80
CA GLU A 141 12.39 -13.97 -20.20
C GLU A 141 11.23 -13.53 -21.10
N GLY A 142 11.35 -12.33 -21.70
CA GLY A 142 10.38 -11.81 -22.66
C GLY A 142 9.20 -11.04 -22.06
N ASP A 143 9.33 -10.46 -20.87
CA ASP A 143 8.41 -9.43 -20.36
C ASP A 143 8.41 -8.15 -21.26
N GLU A 144 9.44 -7.99 -22.09
CA GLU A 144 9.45 -7.09 -23.26
C GLU A 144 8.34 -7.40 -24.30
N ASN A 145 7.71 -8.58 -24.24
CA ASN A 145 6.58 -8.94 -25.08
C ASN A 145 5.26 -8.59 -24.37
N PRO A 146 4.43 -7.67 -24.90
CA PRO A 146 3.18 -7.24 -24.27
C PRO A 146 2.10 -8.34 -24.14
N SER A 147 2.38 -9.56 -24.61
CA SER A 147 1.52 -10.74 -24.42
C SER A 147 1.93 -11.63 -23.23
N ALA A 148 3.11 -11.41 -22.63
CA ALA A 148 3.56 -12.14 -21.45
C ALA A 148 2.93 -11.55 -20.18
N LEU A 149 2.57 -12.40 -19.24
CA LEU A 149 2.06 -11.98 -17.94
C LEU A 149 3.22 -11.87 -16.96
N SER A 150 3.32 -10.73 -16.27
CA SER A 150 4.35 -10.48 -15.26
C SER A 150 3.87 -10.81 -13.84
N TYR A 151 4.75 -10.71 -12.86
CA TYR A 151 4.42 -10.96 -11.46
C TYR A 151 3.47 -9.89 -10.91
N LEU A 152 2.51 -10.33 -10.10
CA LEU A 152 1.62 -9.49 -9.32
C LEU A 152 1.92 -9.66 -7.83
N TYR A 153 2.12 -8.55 -7.12
CA TYR A 153 2.60 -8.51 -5.75
C TYR A 153 1.49 -8.06 -4.79
N ALA A 154 1.32 -8.76 -3.67
CA ALA A 154 0.26 -8.44 -2.71
C ALA A 154 0.62 -8.81 -1.27
N VAL A 155 0.18 -7.97 -0.33
CA VAL A 155 0.21 -8.25 1.10
C VAL A 155 -1.21 -8.55 1.57
N VAL A 156 -1.43 -9.74 2.11
CA VAL A 156 -2.77 -10.24 2.47
C VAL A 156 -2.85 -10.65 3.94
N PRO A 157 -4.03 -10.52 4.58
CA PRO A 157 -4.32 -11.07 5.91
C PRO A 157 -3.87 -12.53 6.07
N TYR A 158 -3.37 -12.93 7.25
CA TYR A 158 -2.93 -14.31 7.51
C TYR A 158 -4.04 -15.37 7.32
N ASN A 159 -5.30 -14.95 7.44
CA ASN A 159 -6.49 -15.79 7.30
C ASN A 159 -7.14 -15.67 5.91
N TYR A 160 -6.50 -14.99 4.97
CA TYR A 160 -6.96 -14.92 3.59
C TYR A 160 -6.67 -16.24 2.85
N GLU A 161 -7.70 -16.80 2.21
CA GLU A 161 -7.60 -18.01 1.42
C GLU A 161 -7.09 -17.69 0.02
N VAL A 162 -5.77 -17.74 -0.16
CA VAL A 162 -5.13 -17.45 -1.44
C VAL A 162 -5.56 -18.46 -2.53
N PRO A 163 -5.89 -18.01 -3.77
CA PRO A 163 -6.28 -18.90 -4.85
C PRO A 163 -5.30 -20.06 -5.07
N GLY A 164 -5.81 -21.29 -5.00
CA GLY A 164 -5.00 -22.51 -5.05
C GLY A 164 -4.45 -22.84 -6.45
N ASN A 165 -5.14 -22.39 -7.50
CA ASN A 165 -4.89 -22.71 -8.90
C ASN A 165 -3.84 -21.80 -9.58
N VAL A 166 -3.40 -20.73 -8.92
CA VAL A 166 -2.40 -19.79 -9.44
C VAL A 166 -1.02 -20.12 -8.88
N HIS A 167 0.01 -20.04 -9.73
CA HIS A 167 1.40 -20.05 -9.28
C HIS A 167 1.66 -18.88 -8.33
N LYS A 168 2.20 -19.17 -7.15
CA LYS A 168 2.44 -18.19 -6.10
C LYS A 168 3.62 -18.55 -5.24
N GLU A 169 4.29 -17.52 -4.76
CA GLU A 169 5.45 -17.64 -3.88
C GLU A 169 5.27 -16.68 -2.70
N ARG A 170 5.44 -17.18 -1.48
CA ARG A 170 5.45 -16.34 -0.29
C ARG A 170 6.86 -15.77 -0.14
N LEU A 171 6.95 -14.45 -0.21
CA LEU A 171 8.20 -13.70 -0.11
C LEU A 171 8.57 -13.43 1.35
N ASP A 172 7.60 -13.03 2.19
CA ASP A 172 7.86 -12.74 3.59
C ASP A 172 6.60 -12.85 4.48
N ASN A 173 6.80 -12.79 5.79
CA ASN A 173 5.79 -12.74 6.82
C ASN A 173 5.85 -11.40 7.57
N PHE A 174 4.70 -10.73 7.67
CA PHE A 174 4.61 -9.41 8.29
C PHE A 174 3.72 -9.38 9.53
N TYR A 175 4.11 -8.59 10.51
CA TYR A 175 3.27 -8.20 11.64
C TYR A 175 3.03 -6.69 11.62
N PHE A 176 1.78 -6.29 11.33
CA PHE A 176 1.33 -4.92 11.44
C PHE A 176 0.50 -4.80 12.72
N ALA A 177 0.87 -3.88 13.61
CA ALA A 177 0.06 -3.63 14.78
C ALA A 177 -1.28 -2.98 14.36
N PRO A 178 -2.39 -3.33 15.03
CA PRO A 178 -3.70 -2.78 14.68
C PRO A 178 -3.77 -1.29 15.03
N GLU A 179 -4.56 -0.54 14.26
CA GLU A 179 -5.01 0.78 14.70
C GLU A 179 -5.98 0.62 15.88
N MET A 180 -5.80 1.44 16.92
CA MET A 180 -6.65 1.42 18.13
C MET A 180 -7.74 2.51 18.10
N ASP A 181 -7.69 3.38 17.09
CA ASP A 181 -8.56 4.56 16.91
C ASP A 181 -9.87 4.25 16.14
N ASP A 182 -10.45 3.08 16.36
CA ASP A 182 -11.72 2.62 15.76
C ASP A 182 -12.97 3.41 16.25
N LYS A 183 -12.81 4.62 16.80
CA LYS A 183 -13.89 5.38 17.47
C LYS A 183 -14.55 6.44 16.62
N GLU A 184 -14.01 6.76 15.43
CA GLU A 184 -14.68 7.69 14.51
C GLU A 184 -15.83 6.98 13.78
N ALA A 185 -17.00 7.61 13.76
CA ALA A 185 -18.12 7.10 12.97
C ALA A 185 -17.80 7.26 11.49
N MET A 186 -18.02 6.19 10.71
CA MET A 186 -17.84 6.24 9.26
C MET A 186 -18.72 7.31 8.62
N GLU A 187 -18.14 8.09 7.72
CA GLU A 187 -18.86 9.04 6.87
C GLU A 187 -19.33 8.41 5.56
N GLU A 188 -20.19 9.12 4.81
CA GLU A 188 -20.66 8.67 3.50
C GLU A 188 -19.48 8.53 2.52
N GLY A 189 -19.33 7.33 1.95
CA GLY A 189 -18.26 7.03 0.99
C GLY A 189 -17.08 6.29 1.60
N GLU A 190 -16.94 6.25 2.93
CA GLU A 190 -15.94 5.43 3.63
C GLU A 190 -16.32 3.94 3.59
N ILE A 191 -15.31 3.08 3.55
CA ILE A 191 -15.44 1.62 3.51
C ILE A 191 -14.58 1.04 4.64
N GLU A 192 -15.24 0.34 5.57
CA GLU A 192 -14.56 -0.34 6.68
C GLU A 192 -13.55 -1.37 6.16
N VAL A 193 -12.33 -1.30 6.68
CA VAL A 193 -11.28 -2.29 6.42
C VAL A 193 -11.02 -3.06 7.71
N LYS A 194 -11.45 -4.32 7.76
CA LYS A 194 -11.25 -5.18 8.93
C LYS A 194 -9.89 -5.84 8.86
N LEU A 195 -8.94 -5.33 9.65
CA LEU A 195 -7.65 -5.99 9.85
C LEU A 195 -7.80 -7.18 10.81
N PRO A 196 -7.17 -8.33 10.53
CA PRO A 196 -7.32 -9.50 11.36
C PRO A 196 -6.52 -9.35 12.67
N ARG A 197 -7.15 -9.58 13.82
CA ARG A 197 -6.45 -9.63 15.11
C ARG A 197 -5.90 -11.05 15.33
N ASN A 198 -4.61 -11.24 15.12
CA ASN A 198 -3.95 -12.55 15.25
C ASN A 198 -3.66 -12.92 16.72
N LYS A 199 -2.91 -14.00 16.95
CA LYS A 199 -2.52 -14.42 18.31
C LYS A 199 -1.67 -13.36 19.03
N THR A 200 -0.64 -12.82 18.36
CA THR A 200 0.25 -11.79 18.90
C THR A 200 -0.55 -10.59 19.42
N THR A 201 -1.41 -10.02 18.58
CA THR A 201 -2.23 -8.85 18.93
C THR A 201 -3.11 -9.14 20.15
N ARG A 202 -3.76 -10.30 20.19
CA ARG A 202 -4.60 -10.68 21.33
C ARG A 202 -3.78 -10.83 22.61
N ASP A 203 -2.62 -11.48 22.53
CA ASP A 203 -1.73 -11.67 23.68
C ASP A 203 -1.22 -10.32 24.20
N ILE A 204 -0.81 -9.41 23.33
CA ILE A 204 -0.37 -8.05 23.71
C ILE A 204 -1.51 -7.28 24.40
N LEU A 205 -2.73 -7.33 23.85
CA LEU A 205 -3.88 -6.66 24.46
C LEU A 205 -4.29 -7.22 25.83
N THR A 206 -3.83 -8.43 26.22
CA THR A 206 -4.03 -8.93 27.59
C THR A 206 -3.11 -8.29 28.61
N VAL A 207 -1.97 -7.76 28.17
CA VAL A 207 -0.95 -7.16 29.03
C VAL A 207 -0.92 -5.63 28.94
N ASP A 208 -1.53 -5.08 27.88
CA ASP A 208 -1.84 -3.66 27.70
C ASP A 208 -3.20 -3.52 26.97
N GLU A 209 -4.27 -3.35 27.75
CA GLU A 209 -5.63 -3.22 27.21
C GLU A 209 -5.83 -1.94 26.37
N SER A 210 -5.00 -0.91 26.60
CA SER A 210 -5.09 0.35 25.87
C SER A 210 -4.56 0.24 24.44
N GLY A 211 -3.65 -0.71 24.19
CA GLY A 211 -2.94 -0.89 22.93
C GLY A 211 -1.88 0.18 22.66
N GLU A 212 -1.58 1.05 23.63
CA GLU A 212 -0.55 2.09 23.52
C GLU A 212 0.81 1.50 23.16
N VAL A 213 1.13 0.30 23.66
CA VAL A 213 2.36 -0.44 23.36
C VAL A 213 2.60 -0.65 21.86
N PHE A 214 1.56 -0.65 21.03
CA PHE A 214 1.71 -0.82 19.58
C PHE A 214 2.51 0.33 18.95
N GLU A 215 2.31 1.57 19.39
CA GLU A 215 3.10 2.71 18.90
C GLU A 215 4.58 2.58 19.28
N TYR A 216 4.87 2.16 20.51
CA TYR A 216 6.24 1.92 20.96
C TYR A 216 6.92 0.78 20.18
N LEU A 217 6.16 -0.26 19.88
CA LEU A 217 6.65 -1.40 19.11
C LEU A 217 7.01 -0.98 17.67
N GLU A 218 6.17 -0.16 17.04
CA GLU A 218 6.43 0.35 15.70
C GLU A 218 7.65 1.28 15.66
N LEU A 219 7.77 2.21 16.60
CA LEU A 219 8.94 3.08 16.69
C LEU A 219 10.24 2.31 16.92
N GLU A 220 10.22 1.27 17.76
CA GLU A 220 11.39 0.41 17.95
C GLU A 220 11.74 -0.36 16.67
N ALA A 221 10.76 -0.83 15.90
CA ALA A 221 10.99 -1.51 14.61
C ALA A 221 11.51 -0.56 13.52
N LEU A 222 10.97 0.66 13.45
CA LEU A 222 11.48 1.73 12.58
C LEU A 222 12.90 2.11 12.96
N LYS A 223 13.20 2.20 14.26
CA LYS A 223 14.56 2.44 14.74
C LYS A 223 15.53 1.36 14.26
N LEU A 224 15.19 0.08 14.46
CA LEU A 224 16.04 -1.06 14.07
C LEU A 224 16.38 -1.07 12.59
N THR A 225 15.46 -0.60 11.75
CA THR A 225 15.59 -0.61 10.28
C THR A 225 16.03 0.72 9.68
N ASN A 226 16.34 1.73 10.51
CA ASN A 226 16.72 3.09 10.09
C ASN A 226 15.63 3.80 9.27
N ASN A 227 14.36 3.59 9.64
CA ASN A 227 13.17 4.17 9.02
C ASN A 227 12.44 5.18 9.93
N LEU A 228 13.10 5.69 10.97
CA LEU A 228 12.53 6.79 11.74
C LEU A 228 12.54 8.08 10.91
N GLU A 229 11.43 8.80 10.94
CA GLU A 229 11.26 10.07 10.23
C GLU A 229 12.00 11.23 10.92
N ALA A 230 12.20 12.31 10.17
CA ALA A 230 12.98 13.45 10.66
C ALA A 230 12.34 14.15 11.88
N ASP A 231 11.00 14.18 11.96
CA ASP A 231 10.26 14.75 13.09
C ASP A 231 10.25 13.81 14.30
N GLU A 232 10.16 12.50 14.10
CA GLU A 232 10.37 11.51 15.15
C GLU A 232 11.78 11.65 15.76
N LEU A 233 12.83 11.68 14.91
CA LEU A 233 14.23 11.84 15.35
C LEU A 233 14.50 13.18 16.06
N ALA A 234 13.70 14.22 15.79
CA ALA A 234 13.82 15.50 16.46
C ALA A 234 13.32 15.46 17.92
N ILE A 235 12.32 14.61 18.19
CA ILE A 235 11.69 14.51 19.51
C ILE A 235 12.34 13.40 20.33
N LEU A 236 12.50 12.22 19.73
CA LEU A 236 13.00 11.02 20.41
C LEU A 236 14.37 11.23 21.03
N ARG A 237 14.54 10.60 22.19
CA ARG A 237 15.78 10.58 22.95
C ARG A 237 16.22 9.14 23.16
N PHE A 238 17.52 8.95 23.28
CA PHE A 238 18.14 7.63 23.25
C PHE A 238 19.15 7.48 24.37
N TYR A 239 19.18 6.31 24.99
CA TYR A 239 20.31 5.87 25.79
C TYR A 239 21.33 5.18 24.89
N LEU A 240 22.62 5.42 25.14
CA LEU A 240 23.69 4.65 24.52
C LEU A 240 23.72 3.22 25.10
N PRO A 241 24.11 2.21 24.30
CA PRO A 241 24.29 0.86 24.81
C PRO A 241 25.37 0.86 25.90
N ASN A 242 25.12 0.12 26.98
CA ASN A 242 26.01 0.00 28.16
C ASN A 242 26.26 1.29 28.97
N ASP A 243 25.57 2.40 28.68
CA ASP A 243 25.71 3.63 29.47
C ASP A 243 24.99 3.52 30.82
N SER A 244 25.73 3.59 31.92
CA SER A 244 25.19 3.52 33.29
C SER A 244 24.78 4.88 33.85
N THR A 245 25.07 5.98 33.15
CA THR A 245 24.84 7.35 33.64
C THR A 245 23.39 7.81 33.54
N ALA A 246 22.54 7.03 32.84
CA ALA A 246 21.15 7.39 32.52
C ALA A 246 21.04 8.71 31.74
N THR A 247 22.09 9.08 31.01
CA THR A 247 22.09 10.24 30.11
C THR A 247 21.36 9.87 28.83
N THR A 248 20.50 10.76 28.35
CA THR A 248 19.81 10.63 27.08
C THR A 248 20.43 11.55 26.04
N TYR A 249 20.46 11.12 24.79
CA TYR A 249 21.03 11.81 23.65
C TYR A 249 19.98 11.96 22.55
N SER A 250 20.09 13.01 21.74
CA SER A 250 19.49 13.01 20.41
C SER A 250 20.22 12.01 19.50
N TYR A 251 19.58 11.61 18.40
CA TYR A 251 20.24 10.76 17.42
C TYR A 251 21.52 11.40 16.86
N ALA A 252 21.49 12.71 16.54
CA ALA A 252 22.65 13.42 16.01
C ALA A 252 23.86 13.41 16.97
N GLU A 253 23.63 13.55 18.28
CA GLU A 253 24.68 13.45 19.28
C GLU A 253 25.24 12.04 19.38
N ALA A 254 24.37 11.01 19.38
CA ALA A 254 24.80 9.62 19.42
C ALA A 254 25.58 9.21 18.16
N ALA A 255 25.18 9.69 16.99
CA ALA A 255 25.87 9.46 15.72
C ALA A 255 27.26 10.10 15.70
N GLN A 256 27.45 11.29 16.29
CA GLN A 256 28.77 11.90 16.47
C GLN A 256 29.70 11.07 17.36
N LEU A 257 29.14 10.28 18.26
CA LEU A 257 29.86 9.33 19.11
C LEU A 257 30.11 7.97 18.41
N GLY A 258 29.66 7.81 17.17
CA GLY A 258 29.88 6.61 16.35
C GLY A 258 28.85 5.50 16.55
N TYR A 259 27.70 5.79 17.16
CA TYR A 259 26.62 4.82 17.31
C TYR A 259 25.67 4.85 16.11
N GLU A 260 25.26 3.66 15.67
CA GLU A 260 24.18 3.51 14.69
C GLU A 260 22.82 3.55 15.38
N GLN A 261 21.80 3.99 14.65
CA GLN A 261 20.42 4.09 15.16
C GLN A 261 19.92 2.77 15.77
N ARG A 262 20.21 1.64 15.11
CA ARG A 262 19.79 0.30 15.53
C ARG A 262 20.28 -0.08 16.94
N ASP A 263 21.46 0.41 17.33
CA ASP A 263 22.14 0.06 18.59
C ASP A 263 21.66 0.90 19.78
N LEU A 264 20.89 1.96 19.51
CA LEU A 264 20.39 2.87 20.52
C LEU A 264 19.16 2.29 21.24
N ILE A 265 18.95 2.70 22.49
CA ILE A 265 17.77 2.31 23.27
C ILE A 265 16.87 3.54 23.38
N ILE A 266 15.65 3.51 22.83
CA ILE A 266 14.71 4.63 22.93
C ILE A 266 14.38 4.94 24.40
N ASP A 267 14.39 6.20 24.81
CA ASP A 267 13.80 6.61 26.08
C ASP A 267 12.28 6.65 25.93
N LEU A 268 11.58 5.77 26.64
CA LEU A 268 10.12 5.66 26.53
C LEU A 268 9.42 6.94 27.00
N THR A 269 10.05 7.75 27.85
CA THR A 269 9.50 9.05 28.26
C THR A 269 9.49 10.06 27.10
N SER A 270 10.46 9.96 26.19
CA SER A 270 10.50 10.79 24.98
C SER A 270 9.41 10.39 23.97
N VAL A 271 9.06 9.09 23.93
CA VAL A 271 7.90 8.61 23.15
C VAL A 271 6.60 9.16 23.72
N GLU A 272 6.41 9.11 25.04
CA GLU A 272 5.24 9.72 25.71
C GLU A 272 5.12 11.21 25.36
N THR A 273 6.24 11.93 25.41
CA THR A 273 6.29 13.34 25.05
C THR A 273 5.88 13.56 23.59
N MET A 274 6.30 12.68 22.68
CA MET A 274 5.93 12.73 21.26
C MET A 274 4.42 12.52 21.08
N LEU A 275 3.86 11.45 21.64
CA LEU A 275 2.44 11.12 21.56
C LEU A 275 1.57 12.24 22.18
N GLU A 276 1.99 12.81 23.31
CA GLU A 276 1.32 13.95 23.93
C GLU A 276 1.34 15.19 23.03
N GLN A 277 2.47 15.48 22.36
CA GLN A 277 2.56 16.61 21.43
C GLN A 277 1.63 16.42 20.22
N GLU A 278 1.53 15.21 19.68
CA GLU A 278 0.63 14.90 18.57
C GLU A 278 -0.83 15.06 18.98
N ALA A 279 -1.21 14.55 20.16
CA ALA A 279 -2.53 14.72 20.73
C ALA A 279 -2.87 16.20 20.99
N LEU A 280 -1.95 16.97 21.58
CA LEU A 280 -2.13 18.40 21.86
C LEU A 280 -2.19 19.27 20.60
N ALA A 281 -1.44 18.90 19.56
CA ALA A 281 -1.52 19.55 18.26
C ALA A 281 -2.90 19.38 17.60
N GLY A 282 -3.78 18.55 18.18
CA GLY A 282 -5.08 18.25 17.62
C GLY A 282 -4.96 17.70 16.21
N ARG A 283 -3.83 17.02 15.91
CA ARG A 283 -3.69 16.20 14.71
C ARG A 283 -4.77 15.14 14.87
N ARG A 284 -5.94 15.38 14.28
CA ARG A 284 -7.01 14.38 14.17
C ARG A 284 -6.35 13.11 13.64
N GLY A 285 -6.82 11.95 14.09
CA GLY A 285 -6.39 10.67 13.55
C GLY A 285 -6.27 10.80 12.03
N TRP A 286 -5.12 10.42 11.49
CA TRP A 286 -4.77 10.70 10.11
C TRP A 286 -5.87 10.17 9.18
N THR A 287 -6.68 11.09 8.66
CA THR A 287 -7.89 10.84 7.86
C THR A 287 -7.72 11.55 6.53
N PRO A 288 -6.94 10.97 5.59
CA PRO A 288 -6.73 11.54 4.28
C PRO A 288 -8.06 11.94 3.61
N SER A 289 -8.09 13.15 3.09
CA SER A 289 -9.23 13.66 2.33
C SER A 289 -8.73 14.55 1.20
N GLY A 290 -9.53 14.65 0.15
CA GLY A 290 -9.12 15.39 -1.04
C GLY A 290 -10.14 15.32 -2.14
N ARG A 291 -9.72 15.72 -3.34
CA ARG A 291 -10.56 15.74 -4.54
C ARG A 291 -9.80 15.20 -5.74
N ILE A 292 -10.36 14.20 -6.41
CA ILE A 292 -9.82 13.60 -7.63
C ILE A 292 -10.60 14.12 -8.83
N THR A 293 -9.91 14.69 -9.80
CA THR A 293 -10.52 15.31 -10.99
C THR A 293 -9.82 14.90 -12.27
N VAL A 294 -10.54 14.92 -13.38
CA VAL A 294 -10.02 14.73 -14.73
C VAL A 294 -10.41 15.92 -15.61
N TYR A 295 -9.55 16.28 -16.55
CA TYR A 295 -9.90 17.25 -17.59
C TYR A 295 -10.67 16.53 -18.71
N GLU A 296 -11.94 16.88 -18.88
CA GLU A 296 -12.79 16.32 -19.94
C GLU A 296 -12.77 17.25 -21.14
N ASP A 297 -12.24 16.75 -22.26
CA ASP A 297 -12.02 17.51 -23.50
C ASP A 297 -13.33 17.78 -24.25
N VAL A 298 -14.27 16.82 -24.25
CA VAL A 298 -15.59 16.97 -24.92
C VAL A 298 -16.38 18.16 -24.38
N VAL A 299 -16.27 18.44 -23.08
CA VAL A 299 -16.96 19.55 -22.41
C VAL A 299 -16.01 20.67 -21.95
N ASN A 300 -14.73 20.57 -22.33
CA ASN A 300 -13.67 21.55 -22.09
C ASN A 300 -13.62 22.08 -20.63
N LYS A 301 -13.65 21.15 -19.67
CA LYS A 301 -13.69 21.48 -18.23
C LYS A 301 -13.14 20.37 -17.36
N THR A 302 -12.58 20.76 -16.20
CA THR A 302 -12.22 19.83 -15.13
C THR A 302 -13.47 19.34 -14.42
N VAL A 303 -13.68 18.02 -14.40
CA VAL A 303 -14.81 17.37 -13.73
C VAL A 303 -14.31 16.46 -12.61
N GLY A 304 -15.15 16.24 -11.59
CA GLY A 304 -14.87 15.27 -10.56
C GLY A 304 -14.93 13.85 -11.10
N VAL A 305 -13.99 12.99 -10.69
CA VAL A 305 -14.07 11.56 -11.00
C VAL A 305 -15.00 10.94 -9.96
N MET A 306 -16.17 10.45 -10.39
CA MET A 306 -17.15 9.81 -9.52
C MET A 306 -16.81 8.34 -9.27
N ALA A 307 -16.99 7.87 -8.04
CA ALA A 307 -16.82 6.48 -7.63
C ALA A 307 -15.40 5.89 -7.83
N ALA A 308 -14.38 6.75 -7.93
CA ALA A 308 -12.99 6.32 -7.85
C ALA A 308 -12.73 5.76 -6.45
N GLU A 309 -12.09 4.60 -6.39
CA GLU A 309 -11.72 3.99 -5.12
C GLU A 309 -10.39 4.54 -4.63
N VAL A 310 -10.39 5.11 -3.44
CA VAL A 310 -9.20 5.60 -2.74
C VAL A 310 -8.83 4.58 -1.66
N LYS A 311 -7.55 4.21 -1.60
CA LYS A 311 -7.01 3.24 -0.63
C LYS A 311 -5.87 3.90 0.13
N VAL A 312 -5.98 3.95 1.44
CA VAL A 312 -4.89 4.37 2.32
C VAL A 312 -4.12 3.12 2.71
N ARG A 313 -2.81 3.14 2.49
CA ARG A 313 -1.93 2.03 2.80
C ARG A 313 -0.97 2.40 3.93
N LYS A 314 -0.87 1.53 4.94
CA LYS A 314 0.18 1.58 5.96
C LYS A 314 1.49 1.13 5.31
N TRP A 315 2.44 2.05 5.26
CA TRP A 315 3.78 1.84 4.68
C TRP A 315 3.75 1.36 3.21
N GLY A 316 2.72 1.73 2.44
CA GLY A 316 2.54 1.27 1.05
C GLY A 316 2.12 -0.20 0.90
N LEU A 317 2.10 -0.98 1.99
CA LEU A 317 1.90 -2.43 1.97
C LEU A 317 0.45 -2.83 2.23
N VAL A 318 -0.09 -2.46 3.40
CA VAL A 318 -1.40 -2.93 3.88
C VAL A 318 -2.44 -1.85 3.73
N VAL A 319 -3.55 -2.16 3.08
CA VAL A 319 -4.70 -1.26 3.04
C VAL A 319 -5.32 -1.19 4.44
N ILE A 320 -5.44 0.02 4.99
CA ILE A 320 -5.97 0.30 6.33
C ILE A 320 -7.27 1.11 6.28
N ARG A 321 -7.48 1.90 5.22
CA ARG A 321 -8.72 2.66 5.00
C ARG A 321 -9.08 2.69 3.52
N ARG A 322 -10.37 2.82 3.23
CA ARG A 322 -10.89 2.85 1.86
C ARG A 322 -12.01 3.88 1.76
N ALA A 323 -12.10 4.53 0.62
CA ALA A 323 -13.18 5.45 0.32
C ALA A 323 -13.56 5.44 -1.16
N ARG A 324 -14.74 5.97 -1.46
CA ARG A 324 -15.17 6.27 -2.84
C ARG A 324 -15.41 7.76 -3.00
N THR A 325 -14.98 8.30 -4.13
CA THR A 325 -15.23 9.69 -4.45
C THR A 325 -16.70 9.98 -4.76
N ASP A 326 -17.20 11.13 -4.30
CA ASP A 326 -18.53 11.62 -4.65
C ASP A 326 -18.62 12.11 -6.12
N ARG A 327 -19.79 12.61 -6.54
CA ARG A 327 -20.00 13.17 -7.89
C ARG A 327 -19.08 14.35 -8.26
N ASN A 328 -18.49 15.01 -7.27
CA ASN A 328 -17.58 16.13 -7.44
C ASN A 328 -16.12 15.69 -7.36
N GLY A 329 -15.85 14.40 -7.11
CA GLY A 329 -14.52 13.84 -6.92
C GLY A 329 -14.00 13.89 -5.49
N ASN A 330 -14.79 14.35 -4.52
CA ASN A 330 -14.33 14.49 -3.14
C ASN A 330 -14.29 13.13 -2.43
N PHE A 331 -13.29 12.89 -1.58
CA PHE A 331 -13.21 11.72 -0.71
C PHE A 331 -12.72 12.10 0.69
N ARG A 332 -13.03 11.23 1.66
CA ARG A 332 -12.48 11.16 3.01
C ARG A 332 -12.34 9.68 3.37
N THR A 333 -11.25 9.28 4.03
CA THR A 333 -10.94 7.88 4.38
C THR A 333 -10.83 7.65 5.87
#